data_AF-A0A8G0PG46-F1
#
_entry.id   AF-A0A8G0PG46-F1
#
_cell.length_a   1.000
_cell.length_b   1.000
_cell.length_c   1.000
_cell.angle_alpha   90.00
_cell.angle_beta   90.00
_cell.angle_gamma   90.00
#
_symmetry.space_group_name_H-M   'P 1'
#
loop_
_entity.id
_entity.type
_entity.pdbx_description
1 polymer ?
#
loop_
_entity_poly.entity_id
_entity_poly.type
_entity_poly.pdbx_seq_one_letter_code
_entity_poly.pdbx_strand_id
1 'polypeptide(L)'
;MAEMEIDNLHFTNPSMRSFTLEISATINPETDIGWTSILTVSLFLRRRLIGEKVFRNTYIMHKDKNEARIKLQGFEILDMMAFRAFMQNLMPKSGIVRQKQNGTSITATLDKDESGHNLSIAIDLNDISSVSIANVNCQLTDQKVTLGFDVVSWNPVELAFGYCKFSLEKDGIFLASLEGHFDILPDNCNITLTGDCDATSVNLFGNATLKGVQAFDNPDNWIARAIQLFEVEVNLD
;
A
#
# COMPACT_ATOMS: atom_id res chain seq x y z
N MET A 1 -5.30 20.21 19.82
CA MET A 1 -5.68 19.37 18.67
C MET A 1 -5.83 17.97 19.19
N ALA A 2 -6.90 17.29 18.80
CA ALA A 2 -7.06 15.87 19.09
C ALA A 2 -6.35 15.07 17.99
N GLU A 3 -5.86 13.89 18.35
CA GLU A 3 -5.19 12.97 17.43
C GLU A 3 -5.99 11.67 17.35
N MET A 4 -5.93 11.05 16.19
CA MET A 4 -6.54 9.77 15.87
C MET A 4 -5.44 8.84 15.36
N GLU A 5 -5.30 7.68 15.97
CA GLU A 5 -4.34 6.67 15.54
C GLU A 5 -4.97 5.82 14.44
N ILE A 6 -4.32 5.77 13.28
CA ILE A 6 -4.83 5.03 12.12
C ILE A 6 -4.35 3.59 12.19
N ASP A 7 -5.29 2.67 12.37
CA ASP A 7 -5.04 1.24 12.43
C ASP A 7 -4.97 0.62 11.01
N ASN A 8 -5.78 1.12 10.07
CA ASN A 8 -5.78 0.65 8.67
C ASN A 8 -6.21 1.76 7.70
N LEU A 9 -5.50 1.84 6.57
CA LEU A 9 -5.83 2.60 5.35
C LEU A 9 -5.97 1.63 4.18
N HIS A 10 -7.20 1.26 3.88
CA HIS A 10 -7.51 0.31 2.82
C HIS A 10 -7.98 1.03 1.55
N PHE A 11 -7.24 0.81 0.45
CA PHE A 11 -7.50 1.40 -0.86
C PHE A 11 -8.19 0.39 -1.76
N THR A 12 -9.43 0.69 -2.18
CA THR A 12 -10.24 -0.21 -3.04
C THR A 12 -10.87 0.52 -4.21
N ASN A 13 -11.47 -0.22 -5.16
CA ASN A 13 -12.17 0.31 -6.33
C ASN A 13 -11.38 1.42 -7.08
N PRO A 14 -10.13 1.16 -7.47
CA PRO A 14 -9.28 2.16 -8.10
C PRO A 14 -9.77 2.53 -9.52
N SER A 15 -9.69 3.82 -9.84
CA SER A 15 -9.80 4.36 -11.20
C SER A 15 -8.47 5.02 -11.59
N MET A 16 -8.39 5.77 -12.68
CA MET A 16 -7.18 6.57 -12.97
C MET A 16 -7.09 7.86 -12.14
N ARG A 17 -8.16 8.28 -11.46
CA ARG A 17 -8.24 9.58 -10.77
C ARG A 17 -8.86 9.51 -9.38
N SER A 18 -9.30 8.34 -8.94
CA SER A 18 -9.99 8.16 -7.67
C SER A 18 -9.86 6.74 -7.16
N PHE A 19 -10.27 6.54 -5.91
CA PHE A 19 -10.40 5.24 -5.27
C PHE A 19 -11.43 5.33 -4.14
N THR A 20 -11.78 4.20 -3.53
CA THR A 20 -12.48 4.16 -2.25
C THR A 20 -11.45 4.05 -1.14
N LEU A 21 -11.49 4.97 -0.19
CA LEU A 21 -10.65 4.95 1.01
C LEU A 21 -11.46 4.44 2.19
N GLU A 22 -11.02 3.36 2.82
CA GLU A 22 -11.55 2.87 4.08
C GLU A 22 -10.53 3.10 5.19
N ILE A 23 -10.96 3.76 6.25
CA ILE A 23 -10.12 4.14 7.39
C ILE A 23 -10.67 3.41 8.60
N SER A 24 -9.82 2.64 9.27
CA SER A 24 -10.06 2.13 10.63
C SER A 24 -9.07 2.78 11.57
N ALA A 25 -9.54 3.19 12.74
CA ALA A 25 -8.74 3.97 13.66
C ALA A 25 -9.24 3.91 15.08
N THR A 26 -8.32 4.15 16.00
CA THR A 26 -8.57 4.27 17.42
C THR A 26 -8.53 5.74 17.82
N ILE A 27 -9.57 6.17 18.54
CA ILE A 27 -9.76 7.54 18.99
C ILE A 27 -9.64 7.57 20.51
N ASN A 28 -8.97 8.59 21.03
CA ASN A 28 -8.89 8.80 22.46
C ASN A 28 -10.32 8.92 23.05
N PRO A 29 -10.67 8.14 24.10
CA PRO A 29 -11.99 8.17 24.72
C PRO A 29 -12.52 9.56 25.11
N GLU A 30 -11.61 10.51 25.36
CA GLU A 30 -11.96 11.89 25.73
C GLU A 30 -12.35 12.76 24.51
N THR A 31 -12.20 12.25 23.28
CA THR A 31 -12.48 12.99 22.05
C THR A 31 -13.87 12.66 21.49
N ASP A 32 -14.83 13.58 21.68
CA ASP A 32 -16.20 13.39 21.17
C ASP A 32 -16.34 13.72 19.68
N ILE A 33 -16.18 12.74 18.79
CA ILE A 33 -16.33 12.90 17.33
C ILE A 33 -17.75 12.61 16.80
N GLY A 34 -18.73 12.31 17.66
CA GLY A 34 -20.01 11.74 17.23
C GLY A 34 -21.01 12.73 16.63
N TRP A 35 -20.91 14.02 16.98
CA TRP A 35 -21.92 15.04 16.63
C TRP A 35 -21.52 15.91 15.43
N THR A 36 -20.95 15.30 14.39
CA THR A 36 -20.51 16.02 13.18
C THR A 36 -21.54 15.86 12.08
N SER A 37 -21.79 16.91 11.30
CA SER A 37 -22.68 16.84 10.13
C SER A 37 -21.91 16.88 8.81
N ILE A 38 -20.66 17.33 8.83
CA ILE A 38 -19.76 17.42 7.69
C ILE A 38 -18.41 16.86 8.12
N LEU A 39 -17.91 15.93 7.32
CA LEU A 39 -16.61 15.29 7.50
C LEU A 39 -15.74 15.61 6.28
N THR A 40 -14.59 16.22 6.50
CA THR A 40 -13.57 16.40 5.47
C THR A 40 -12.39 15.49 5.79
N VAL A 41 -11.96 14.68 4.83
CA VAL A 41 -10.78 13.83 4.97
C VAL A 41 -9.77 14.18 3.88
N SER A 42 -8.54 14.43 4.30
CA SER A 42 -7.47 14.92 3.43
C SER A 42 -6.20 14.08 3.62
N LEU A 43 -5.62 13.60 2.53
CA LEU A 43 -4.36 12.87 2.51
C LEU A 43 -3.22 13.81 2.12
N PHE A 44 -2.13 13.81 2.89
CA PHE A 44 -0.95 14.64 2.62
C PHE A 44 0.32 13.81 2.45
N LEU A 45 1.24 14.31 1.64
CA LEU A 45 2.63 13.84 1.58
C LEU A 45 3.56 15.05 1.45
N ARG A 46 4.46 15.22 2.40
CA ARG A 46 5.43 16.34 2.49
C ARG A 46 4.73 17.69 2.36
N ARG A 47 3.60 17.84 3.08
CA ARG A 47 2.70 19.02 3.06
C ARG A 47 1.98 19.27 1.73
N ARG A 48 2.06 18.36 0.76
CA ARG A 48 1.26 18.41 -0.47
C ARG A 48 -0.03 17.64 -0.28
N LEU A 49 -1.16 18.25 -0.62
CA LEU A 49 -2.45 17.59 -0.64
C LEU A 49 -2.49 16.58 -1.80
N ILE A 50 -2.50 15.29 -1.48
CA ILE A 50 -2.67 14.20 -2.45
C ILE A 50 -4.11 14.17 -2.95
N GLY A 51 -5.05 14.27 -2.02
CA GLY A 51 -6.47 14.16 -2.30
C GLY A 51 -7.32 14.53 -1.09
N GLU A 52 -8.57 14.87 -1.36
CA GLU A 52 -9.54 15.29 -0.35
C GLU A 52 -10.91 14.73 -0.70
N LYS A 53 -11.71 14.44 0.33
CA LYS A 53 -13.14 14.21 0.17
C LYS A 53 -13.93 14.87 1.29
N VAL A 54 -14.97 15.60 0.90
CA VAL A 54 -15.97 16.15 1.82
C VAL A 54 -17.22 15.27 1.77
N PHE A 55 -17.67 14.83 2.94
CA PHE A 55 -18.87 14.02 3.12
C PHE A 55 -19.85 14.78 4.01
N ARG A 56 -21.03 15.08 3.47
CA ARG A 56 -22.09 15.84 4.15
C ARG A 56 -23.16 14.90 4.68
N ASN A 57 -23.84 15.31 5.75
CA ASN A 57 -24.91 14.58 6.41
C ASN A 57 -24.49 13.16 6.82
N THR A 58 -23.29 13.04 7.38
CA THR A 58 -22.73 11.77 7.81
C THR A 58 -22.54 11.74 9.32
N TYR A 59 -22.54 10.55 9.90
CA TYR A 59 -22.13 10.29 11.26
C TYR A 59 -21.02 9.25 11.22
N ILE A 60 -20.00 9.40 12.07
CA ILE A 60 -18.96 8.40 12.20
C ILE A 60 -19.55 7.22 12.97
N MET A 61 -19.48 6.03 12.37
CA MET A 61 -19.94 4.82 13.04
C MET A 61 -18.87 4.38 14.05
N HIS A 62 -19.25 4.42 15.33
CA HIS A 62 -18.50 3.75 16.39
C HIS A 62 -18.82 2.27 16.36
N LYS A 63 -17.79 1.44 16.18
CA LYS A 63 -17.95 -0.02 16.26
C LYS A 63 -17.89 -0.49 17.73
N ASP A 64 -16.99 0.11 18.49
CA ASP A 64 -16.82 0.01 19.94
C ASP A 64 -16.51 1.42 20.49
N LYS A 65 -16.40 1.59 21.83
CA LYS A 65 -16.29 2.91 22.48
C LYS A 65 -15.19 3.83 21.90
N ASN A 66 -14.13 3.26 21.32
CA ASN A 66 -12.97 4.00 20.82
C ASN A 66 -12.60 3.70 19.36
N GLU A 67 -13.32 2.81 18.67
CA GLU A 67 -13.01 2.45 17.28
C GLU A 67 -13.92 3.21 16.31
N ALA A 68 -13.31 3.89 15.35
CA ALA A 68 -14.00 4.57 14.26
C ALA A 68 -13.74 3.89 12.92
N ARG A 69 -14.78 3.79 12.10
CA ARG A 69 -14.68 3.36 10.71
C ARG A 69 -15.29 4.39 9.77
N ILE A 70 -14.51 4.77 8.77
CA ILE A 70 -14.90 5.79 7.78
C ILE A 70 -14.68 5.21 6.39
N LYS A 71 -15.71 5.25 5.54
CA LYS A 71 -15.65 4.78 4.16
C LYS A 71 -15.96 5.91 3.19
N LEU A 72 -15.02 6.21 2.31
CA LEU A 72 -15.03 7.36 1.41
C LEU A 72 -14.96 6.86 -0.03
N GLN A 73 -16.11 6.60 -0.65
CA GLN A 73 -16.18 6.17 -2.04
C GLN A 73 -15.82 7.30 -3.00
N GLY A 74 -14.99 7.04 -4.02
CA GLY A 74 -14.61 8.06 -5.00
C GLY A 74 -13.85 9.23 -4.36
N PHE A 75 -12.91 8.92 -3.47
CA PHE A 75 -11.89 9.84 -2.99
C PHE A 75 -11.02 10.30 -4.18
N GLU A 76 -10.94 11.60 -4.42
CA GLU A 76 -10.30 12.13 -5.62
C GLU A 76 -8.78 12.31 -5.42
N ILE A 77 -8.00 11.94 -6.43
CA ILE A 77 -6.56 12.21 -6.49
C ILE A 77 -6.38 13.59 -7.13
N LEU A 78 -6.02 14.57 -6.31
CA LEU A 78 -5.81 15.96 -6.73
C LEU A 78 -4.38 16.20 -7.21
N ASP A 79 -3.39 15.55 -6.61
CA ASP A 79 -1.98 15.60 -7.03
C ASP A 79 -1.45 14.18 -7.33
N MET A 80 -1.49 13.81 -8.62
CA MET A 80 -1.01 12.52 -9.09
C MET A 80 0.50 12.34 -8.91
N MET A 81 1.28 13.43 -8.88
CA MET A 81 2.72 13.36 -8.67
C MET A 81 3.03 13.03 -7.21
N ALA A 82 2.31 13.64 -6.27
CA ALA A 82 2.40 13.30 -4.86
C ALA A 82 1.87 11.88 -4.59
N PHE A 83 0.77 11.48 -5.23
CA PHE A 83 0.23 10.12 -5.13
C PHE A 83 1.23 9.06 -5.65
N ARG A 84 1.85 9.31 -6.80
CA ARG A 84 2.93 8.45 -7.32
C ARG A 84 4.09 8.38 -6.33
N ALA A 85 4.51 9.50 -5.75
CA ALA A 85 5.60 9.52 -4.78
C ALA A 85 5.25 8.73 -3.50
N PHE A 86 3.98 8.75 -3.07
CA PHE A 86 3.49 7.89 -2.00
C PHE A 86 3.63 6.41 -2.38
N MET A 87 3.14 6.00 -3.56
CA MET A 87 3.29 4.61 -4.02
C MET A 87 4.76 4.19 -4.13
N GLN A 88 5.64 5.07 -4.62
CA GLN A 88 7.08 4.83 -4.66
C GLN A 88 7.70 4.68 -3.27
N ASN A 89 7.15 5.31 -2.24
CA ASN A 89 7.63 5.15 -0.87
C ASN A 89 7.13 3.86 -0.23
N LEU A 90 5.93 3.42 -0.59
CA LEU A 90 5.32 2.18 -0.11
C LEU A 90 6.00 0.93 -0.71
N MET A 91 6.39 0.98 -1.99
CA MET A 91 6.99 -0.15 -2.69
C MET A 91 8.35 -0.57 -2.11
N PRO A 92 8.71 -1.87 -2.21
CA PRO A 92 10.02 -2.32 -1.82
C PRO A 92 11.10 -1.64 -2.66
N LYS A 93 12.26 -1.36 -2.04
CA LYS A 93 13.41 -0.73 -2.68
C LYS A 93 14.66 -1.56 -2.45
N SER A 94 15.35 -1.89 -3.53
CA SER A 94 16.69 -2.51 -3.48
C SER A 94 17.68 -1.66 -2.69
N GLY A 95 18.54 -2.31 -1.90
CA GLY A 95 19.67 -1.66 -1.19
C GLY A 95 19.32 -0.86 0.06
N ILE A 96 18.07 -0.87 0.52
CA ILE A 96 17.66 -0.19 1.75
C ILE A 96 17.43 -1.24 2.85
N VAL A 97 18.49 -1.57 3.60
CA VAL A 97 18.36 -2.26 4.90
C VAL A 97 17.83 -1.25 5.90
N ARG A 98 16.51 -1.11 6.00
CA ARG A 98 15.91 -0.32 7.07
C ARG A 98 15.93 -1.16 8.35
N GLN A 99 16.63 -0.65 9.37
CA GLN A 99 16.49 -1.13 10.74
C GLN A 99 15.01 -1.13 11.11
N LYS A 100 14.56 -2.16 11.85
CA LYS A 100 13.24 -2.23 12.50
C LYS A 100 12.87 -0.86 13.06
N GLN A 101 12.06 -0.11 12.32
CA GLN A 101 11.35 1.01 12.91
C GLN A 101 10.17 0.37 13.62
N ASN A 102 10.05 0.62 14.93
CA ASN A 102 8.82 0.34 15.66
C ASN A 102 7.67 0.89 14.80
N GLY A 103 6.64 0.05 14.57
CA GLY A 103 5.57 0.32 13.61
C GLY A 103 5.20 1.79 13.58
N THR A 104 5.38 2.45 12.44
CA THR A 104 5.08 3.87 12.32
C THR A 104 3.58 4.00 12.34
N SER A 105 3.05 4.32 13.53
CA SER A 105 1.66 4.71 13.70
C SER A 105 1.44 5.98 12.87
N ILE A 106 0.50 5.92 11.92
CA ILE A 106 0.06 7.10 11.20
C ILE A 106 -0.93 7.80 12.10
N THR A 107 -0.62 9.03 12.50
CA THR A 107 -1.57 9.87 13.23
C THR A 107 -2.31 10.76 12.25
N ALA A 108 -3.61 10.91 12.50
CA ALA A 108 -4.43 11.91 11.84
C ALA A 108 -4.72 13.05 12.81
N THR A 109 -4.59 14.27 12.32
CA THR A 109 -5.02 15.46 13.06
C THR A 109 -6.53 15.60 12.94
N LEU A 110 -7.20 15.73 14.08
CA LEU A 110 -8.61 16.06 14.18
C LEU A 110 -8.78 17.54 14.51
N ASP A 111 -9.50 18.24 13.64
CA ASP A 111 -9.91 19.62 13.87
C ASP A 111 -11.43 19.75 13.79
N LYS A 112 -12.02 20.40 14.80
CA LYS A 112 -13.46 20.65 14.88
C LYS A 112 -13.68 22.14 14.89
N ASP A 113 -14.67 22.58 14.14
CA ASP A 113 -15.10 23.97 14.24
C ASP A 113 -15.82 24.23 15.57
N GLU A 114 -15.95 25.51 15.93
CA GLU A 114 -16.60 25.93 17.19
C GLU A 114 -18.06 25.46 17.30
N SER A 115 -18.69 25.16 16.15
CA SER A 115 -20.07 24.67 16.09
C SER A 115 -20.19 23.15 16.27
N GLY A 116 -19.09 22.40 16.17
CA GLY A 116 -19.05 20.94 16.18
C GLY A 116 -19.62 20.28 14.91
N HIS A 117 -20.20 21.05 13.99
CA HIS A 117 -20.79 20.53 12.77
C HIS A 117 -19.77 20.05 11.75
N ASN A 118 -18.55 20.59 11.77
CA ASN A 118 -17.49 20.26 10.84
C ASN A 118 -16.35 19.53 11.56
N LEU A 119 -15.98 18.37 11.03
CA LEU A 119 -14.79 17.64 11.43
C LEU A 119 -13.86 17.49 10.24
N SER A 120 -12.61 17.90 10.44
CA SER A 120 -11.53 17.71 9.47
C SER A 120 -10.57 16.65 10.00
N ILE A 121 -10.26 15.66 9.16
CA ILE A 121 -9.28 14.60 9.41
C ILE A 121 -8.16 14.78 8.39
N ALA A 122 -6.99 15.19 8.86
CA ALA A 122 -5.80 15.31 8.03
C ALA A 122 -4.82 14.18 8.34
N ILE A 123 -4.57 13.32 7.35
CA ILE A 123 -3.68 12.17 7.46
C ILE A 123 -2.36 12.49 6.74
N ASP A 124 -1.24 12.46 7.45
CA ASP A 124 0.08 12.65 6.86
C ASP A 124 0.75 11.29 6.56
N LEU A 125 1.04 11.04 5.28
CA LEU A 125 1.63 9.80 4.78
C LEU A 125 3.18 9.84 4.75
N ASN A 126 3.81 10.87 5.34
CA ASN A 126 5.27 11.05 5.34
C ASN A 126 6.03 9.92 6.02
N ASP A 127 5.46 9.35 7.08
CA ASP A 127 6.12 8.37 7.93
C ASP A 127 5.83 6.92 7.50
N ILE A 128 5.17 6.74 6.34
CA ILE A 128 4.96 5.42 5.75
C ILE A 128 6.29 4.82 5.32
N SER A 129 6.59 3.68 5.92
CA SER A 129 7.74 2.85 5.57
C SER A 129 7.45 2.03 4.31
N SER A 130 8.49 1.78 3.51
CA SER A 130 8.39 0.83 2.41
C SER A 130 8.16 -0.58 2.94
N VAL A 131 7.39 -1.39 2.20
CA VAL A 131 7.36 -2.83 2.43
C VAL A 131 8.75 -3.43 2.18
N SER A 132 9.08 -4.49 2.90
CA SER A 132 10.35 -5.20 2.79
C SER A 132 10.10 -6.62 2.30
N ILE A 133 11.09 -7.22 1.64
CA ILE A 133 11.04 -8.62 1.22
C ILE A 133 12.04 -9.44 2.04
N ALA A 134 11.61 -10.60 2.50
CA ALA A 134 12.41 -11.53 3.30
C ALA A 134 12.18 -12.99 2.86
N ASN A 135 13.02 -13.89 3.36
CA ASN A 135 12.86 -15.34 3.23
C ASN A 135 12.62 -15.80 1.79
N VAL A 136 13.37 -15.23 0.85
CA VAL A 136 13.29 -15.61 -0.56
C VAL A 136 13.72 -17.06 -0.73
N ASN A 137 12.93 -17.84 -1.46
CA ASN A 137 13.20 -19.21 -1.82
C ASN A 137 12.88 -19.39 -3.30
N CYS A 138 13.85 -19.88 -4.08
CA CYS A 138 13.69 -20.15 -5.50
C CYS A 138 13.82 -21.65 -5.77
N GLN A 139 12.85 -22.21 -6.49
CA GLN A 139 12.84 -23.62 -6.88
C GLN A 139 12.68 -23.74 -8.39
N LEU A 140 13.48 -24.62 -9.00
CA LEU A 140 13.39 -24.97 -10.42
C LEU A 140 13.05 -26.45 -10.55
N THR A 141 11.91 -26.75 -11.16
CA THR A 141 11.47 -28.12 -11.46
C THR A 141 10.95 -28.15 -12.88
N ASP A 142 11.52 -29.01 -13.75
CA ASP A 142 11.05 -29.20 -15.12
C ASP A 142 10.82 -27.89 -15.90
N GLN A 143 11.80 -26.97 -15.84
CA GLN A 143 11.77 -25.62 -16.44
C GLN A 143 10.80 -24.62 -15.81
N LYS A 144 10.02 -25.04 -14.81
CA LYS A 144 9.16 -24.15 -14.04
C LYS A 144 9.91 -23.57 -12.85
N VAL A 145 9.91 -22.25 -12.76
CA VAL A 145 10.40 -21.48 -11.63
C VAL A 145 9.26 -21.24 -10.66
N THR A 146 9.52 -21.48 -9.38
CA THR A 146 8.67 -21.06 -8.26
C THR A 146 9.50 -20.18 -7.35
N LEU A 147 9.06 -18.94 -7.16
CA LEU A 147 9.70 -17.97 -6.28
C LEU A 147 8.75 -17.65 -5.12
N GLY A 148 9.12 -18.07 -3.92
CA GLY A 148 8.43 -17.73 -2.68
C GLY A 148 9.17 -16.64 -1.92
N PHE A 149 8.46 -15.71 -1.30
CA PHE A 149 9.05 -14.72 -0.39
C PHE A 149 8.00 -14.15 0.57
N ASP A 150 8.46 -13.60 1.68
CA ASP A 150 7.60 -12.88 2.62
C ASP A 150 7.66 -11.37 2.32
N VAL A 151 6.49 -10.74 2.20
CA VAL A 151 6.35 -9.29 2.23
C VAL A 151 6.07 -8.88 3.66
N VAL A 152 6.87 -7.97 4.18
CA VAL A 152 6.76 -7.44 5.55
C VAL A 152 6.43 -5.94 5.48
N SER A 153 5.31 -5.57 6.05
CA SER A 153 4.80 -4.20 6.15
C SER A 153 4.59 -3.82 7.61
N TRP A 154 5.18 -2.71 8.04
CA TRP A 154 4.97 -2.13 9.38
C TRP A 154 4.09 -0.88 9.34
N ASN A 155 3.48 -0.60 8.20
CA ASN A 155 2.57 0.52 8.00
C ASN A 155 1.13 -0.01 7.87
N PRO A 156 0.13 0.81 8.20
CA PRO A 156 -1.27 0.40 8.19
C PRO A 156 -1.88 0.41 6.78
N VAL A 157 -1.10 0.37 5.70
CA VAL A 157 -1.65 0.42 4.34
C VAL A 157 -2.03 -0.98 3.87
N GLU A 158 -3.26 -1.11 3.40
CA GLU A 158 -3.77 -2.28 2.70
C GLU A 158 -4.06 -1.93 1.24
N LEU A 159 -3.40 -2.64 0.32
CA LEU A 159 -3.47 -2.39 -1.11
C LEU A 159 -3.46 -3.71 -1.89
N ALA A 160 -4.61 -4.03 -2.50
CA ALA A 160 -4.74 -5.22 -3.31
C ALA A 160 -4.34 -4.95 -4.77
N PHE A 161 -3.30 -5.63 -5.27
CA PHE A 161 -3.00 -5.61 -6.71
C PHE A 161 -3.72 -6.73 -7.45
N GLY A 162 -3.97 -7.85 -6.76
CA GLY A 162 -4.55 -9.04 -7.34
C GLY A 162 -3.51 -9.90 -8.05
N TYR A 163 -3.94 -10.60 -9.09
CA TYR A 163 -3.05 -11.41 -9.92
C TYR A 163 -2.12 -10.52 -10.74
N CYS A 164 -0.81 -10.72 -10.60
CA CYS A 164 0.23 -9.87 -11.17
C CYS A 164 1.27 -10.68 -11.96
N LYS A 165 1.95 -9.98 -12.86
CA LYS A 165 3.10 -10.46 -13.64
C LYS A 165 4.36 -9.74 -13.20
N PHE A 166 5.45 -10.48 -13.11
CA PHE A 166 6.77 -10.01 -12.76
C PHE A 166 7.81 -10.51 -13.77
N SER A 167 8.86 -9.73 -14.01
CA SER A 167 10.06 -10.17 -14.72
C SER A 167 11.17 -10.47 -13.72
N LEU A 168 11.79 -11.63 -13.85
CA LEU A 168 13.02 -11.97 -13.15
C LEU A 168 14.19 -11.75 -14.10
N GLU A 169 15.10 -10.85 -13.75
CA GLU A 169 16.22 -10.43 -14.58
C GLU A 169 17.53 -10.56 -13.79
N LYS A 170 18.61 -10.97 -14.45
CA LYS A 170 19.95 -10.98 -13.85
C LYS A 170 20.94 -10.34 -14.81
N ASP A 171 21.67 -9.33 -14.33
CA ASP A 171 22.63 -8.57 -15.14
C ASP A 171 22.01 -8.01 -16.45
N GLY A 172 20.72 -7.65 -16.41
CA GLY A 172 19.95 -7.19 -17.56
C GLY A 172 19.47 -8.29 -18.51
N ILE A 173 19.75 -9.57 -18.21
CA ILE A 173 19.27 -10.73 -18.96
C ILE A 173 17.97 -11.21 -18.33
N PHE A 174 16.93 -11.34 -19.16
CA PHE A 174 15.66 -11.91 -18.75
C PHE A 174 15.81 -13.42 -18.48
N LEU A 175 15.36 -13.86 -17.30
CA LEU A 175 15.44 -15.26 -16.86
C LEU A 175 14.08 -15.96 -16.95
N ALA A 176 13.05 -15.33 -16.38
CA ALA A 176 11.72 -15.92 -16.27
C ALA A 176 10.63 -14.86 -16.19
N SER A 177 9.45 -15.22 -16.70
CA SER A 177 8.19 -14.50 -16.51
C SER A 177 7.45 -15.18 -15.37
N LEU A 178 7.24 -14.49 -14.25
CA LEU A 178 6.58 -15.07 -13.08
C LEU A 178 5.22 -14.43 -12.87
N GLU A 179 4.23 -15.24 -12.51
CA GLU A 179 2.86 -14.80 -12.26
C GLU A 179 2.37 -15.32 -10.91
N GLY A 180 1.59 -14.51 -10.21
CA GLY A 180 1.07 -14.85 -8.89
C GLY A 180 0.28 -13.71 -8.28
N HIS A 181 -0.41 -14.01 -7.18
CA HIS A 181 -1.17 -13.02 -6.44
C HIS A 181 -0.21 -12.17 -5.60
N PHE A 182 -0.35 -10.84 -5.66
CA PHE A 182 0.48 -9.92 -4.89
C PHE A 182 -0.40 -8.83 -4.28
N ASP A 183 -0.40 -8.73 -2.96
CA ASP A 183 -1.06 -7.65 -2.22
C ASP A 183 -0.09 -7.11 -1.17
N ILE A 184 -0.23 -5.83 -0.84
CA ILE A 184 0.39 -5.25 0.34
C ILE A 184 -0.65 -5.28 1.45
N LEU A 185 -0.39 -6.08 2.47
CA LEU A 185 -1.22 -6.18 3.65
C LEU A 185 -0.43 -5.65 4.86
N PRO A 186 -1.10 -5.16 5.91
CA PRO A 186 -0.47 -4.96 7.20
C PRO A 186 0.22 -6.25 7.69
N ASP A 187 1.29 -6.10 8.45
CA ASP A 187 2.10 -7.19 9.01
C ASP A 187 2.89 -8.00 7.97
N ASN A 188 2.57 -9.28 7.79
CA ASN A 188 3.30 -10.16 6.89
C ASN A 188 2.37 -10.98 5.99
N CYS A 189 2.77 -11.17 4.75
CA CYS A 189 2.12 -12.11 3.85
C CYS A 189 3.16 -12.90 3.05
N ASN A 190 2.87 -14.18 2.84
CA ASN A 190 3.69 -15.03 1.99
C ASN A 190 3.19 -14.92 0.56
N ILE A 191 4.10 -14.62 -0.37
CA ILE A 191 3.84 -14.52 -1.79
C ILE A 191 4.54 -15.67 -2.50
N THR A 192 3.81 -16.31 -3.41
CA THR A 192 4.37 -17.34 -4.30
C THR A 192 4.07 -16.95 -5.74
N LEU A 193 5.14 -16.81 -6.52
CA LEU A 193 5.08 -16.54 -7.95
C LEU A 193 5.57 -17.78 -8.71
N THR A 194 4.94 -18.08 -9.84
CA THR A 194 5.32 -19.21 -10.69
C THR A 194 5.37 -18.83 -12.15
N GLY A 195 6.25 -19.47 -12.90
CA GLY A 195 6.26 -19.34 -14.35
C GLY A 195 7.39 -20.11 -14.99
N ASP A 196 7.55 -19.94 -16.30
CA ASP A 196 8.49 -20.72 -17.08
C ASP A 196 9.83 -19.96 -17.24
N CYS A 197 10.92 -20.71 -17.15
CA CYS A 197 12.23 -20.24 -17.57
C CYS A 197 12.30 -20.22 -19.10
N ASP A 198 12.53 -19.05 -19.69
CA ASP A 198 12.74 -18.95 -21.14
C ASP A 198 14.12 -19.48 -21.57
N ALA A 199 15.05 -19.60 -20.63
CA ALA A 199 16.42 -19.99 -20.94
C ALA A 199 16.71 -21.45 -20.57
N THR A 200 17.06 -22.23 -21.60
CA THR A 200 17.44 -23.65 -21.51
C THR A 200 18.74 -23.93 -20.73
N SER A 201 19.47 -22.89 -20.31
CA SER A 201 20.77 -23.00 -19.61
C SER A 201 21.01 -21.94 -18.53
N VAL A 202 19.98 -21.24 -18.06
CA VAL A 202 20.17 -20.20 -17.03
C VAL A 202 20.50 -20.83 -15.68
N ASN A 203 21.61 -20.39 -15.12
CA ASN A 203 22.01 -20.68 -13.76
C ASN A 203 21.21 -19.76 -12.82
N LEU A 204 20.13 -20.27 -12.22
CA LEU A 204 19.32 -19.58 -11.19
C LEU A 204 20.06 -19.59 -9.84
N PHE A 205 21.22 -18.96 -9.79
CA PHE A 205 22.03 -18.82 -8.58
C PHE A 205 22.51 -17.38 -8.45
N GLY A 206 22.68 -16.92 -7.21
CA GLY A 206 23.09 -15.57 -6.84
C GLY A 206 21.98 -14.53 -7.02
N ASN A 207 22.40 -13.27 -7.06
CA ASN A 207 21.46 -12.14 -7.05
C ASN A 207 20.81 -11.91 -8.41
N ALA A 208 19.50 -11.68 -8.38
CA ALA A 208 18.67 -11.27 -9.50
C ALA A 208 17.76 -10.11 -9.08
N THR A 209 17.12 -9.46 -10.04
CA THR A 209 16.14 -8.40 -9.83
C THR A 209 14.77 -8.89 -10.23
N LEU A 210 13.81 -8.80 -9.31
CA LEU A 210 12.39 -9.04 -9.57
C LEU A 210 11.67 -7.71 -9.77
N LYS A 211 11.02 -7.52 -10.92
CA LYS A 211 10.31 -6.28 -11.28
C LYS A 211 8.84 -6.55 -11.53
N GLY A 212 7.96 -5.67 -11.06
CA GLY A 212 6.54 -5.72 -11.40
C GLY A 212 6.31 -5.24 -12.84
N VAL A 213 5.50 -5.99 -13.60
CA VAL A 213 5.25 -5.72 -15.02
C VAL A 213 3.79 -5.32 -15.25
N GLN A 214 2.86 -6.10 -14.69
CA GLN A 214 1.43 -5.95 -14.96
C GLN A 214 0.59 -6.41 -13.76
N ALA A 215 -0.54 -5.75 -13.53
CA ALA A 215 -1.60 -6.22 -12.65
C ALA A 215 -2.80 -6.61 -13.53
N PHE A 216 -3.12 -7.90 -13.60
CA PHE A 216 -4.13 -8.45 -14.51
C PHE A 216 -5.56 -8.10 -14.11
N ASP A 217 -5.83 -8.03 -12.81
CA ASP A 217 -7.16 -7.72 -12.29
C ASP A 217 -7.49 -6.22 -12.39
N ASN A 218 -6.48 -5.39 -12.65
CA ASN A 218 -6.56 -3.94 -12.57
C ASN A 218 -5.87 -3.23 -13.76
N PRO A 219 -6.12 -3.61 -15.03
CA PRO A 219 -5.31 -3.17 -16.17
C PRO A 219 -5.48 -1.68 -16.51
N ASP A 220 -6.65 -1.10 -16.21
CA ASP A 220 -7.07 0.23 -16.66
C ASP A 220 -7.11 1.30 -15.57
N ASN A 221 -6.41 1.08 -14.45
CA ASN A 221 -6.38 2.01 -13.32
C ASN A 221 -4.96 2.26 -12.80
N TRP A 222 -4.81 3.09 -11.76
CA TRP A 222 -3.49 3.45 -11.27
C TRP A 222 -2.71 2.28 -10.64
N ILE A 223 -3.35 1.16 -10.26
CA ILE A 223 -2.68 -0.06 -9.77
C ILE A 223 -1.75 -0.63 -10.85
N ALA A 224 -2.19 -0.64 -12.12
CA ALA A 224 -1.35 -1.06 -13.24
C ALA A 224 -0.07 -0.23 -13.38
N ARG A 225 -0.07 1.02 -12.90
CA ARG A 225 1.12 1.89 -12.86
C ARG A 225 1.90 1.70 -11.57
N ALA A 226 1.22 1.45 -10.46
CA ALA A 226 1.85 1.23 -9.16
C ALA A 226 2.67 -0.06 -9.15
N ILE A 227 2.18 -1.16 -9.74
CA ILE A 227 2.93 -2.43 -9.78
C ILE A 227 4.29 -2.28 -10.50
N GLN A 228 4.37 -1.40 -11.49
CA GLN A 228 5.61 -1.09 -12.23
C GLN A 228 6.68 -0.37 -11.40
N LEU A 229 6.33 0.06 -10.18
CA LEU A 229 7.26 0.64 -9.22
C LEU A 229 7.90 -0.42 -8.31
N PHE A 230 7.41 -1.67 -8.37
CA PHE A 230 7.99 -2.78 -7.64
C PHE A 230 9.32 -3.18 -8.29
N GLU A 231 10.41 -3.08 -7.53
CA GLU A 231 11.74 -3.54 -7.94
C GLU A 231 12.56 -3.93 -6.71
N VAL A 232 13.05 -5.17 -6.70
CA VAL A 232 13.77 -5.72 -5.56
C VAL A 232 14.85 -6.70 -6.00
N GLU A 233 15.99 -6.65 -5.31
CA GLU A 233 17.03 -7.64 -5.44
C GLU A 233 16.67 -8.89 -4.63
N VAL A 234 16.71 -10.04 -5.28
CA VAL A 234 16.41 -11.35 -4.71
C VAL A 234 17.63 -12.25 -4.83
N ASN A 235 17.98 -12.96 -3.76
CA ASN A 235 18.98 -14.02 -3.83
C ASN A 235 18.28 -15.31 -4.23
N LEU A 236 18.78 -15.98 -5.28
CA LEU A 236 18.25 -17.23 -5.81
C LEU A 236 18.92 -18.48 -5.22
N ASP A 237 19.92 -18.32 -4.35
CA ASP A 237 20.63 -19.40 -3.64
C ASP A 237 19.84 -20.04 -2.49
#